data_AF-A0A150ABA7-F1
#
_entry.id   AF-A0A150ABA7-F1
#
_cell.length_a   1.000
_cell.length_b   1.000
_cell.length_c   1.000
_cell.angle_alpha   90.00
_cell.angle_beta   90.00
_cell.angle_gamma   90.00
#
_symmetry.space_group_name_H-M   'P 1'
#
loop_
_entity.id
_entity.type
_entity.pdbx_description
1 polymer ?
#
loop_
_entity_poly.entity_id
_entity_poly.type
_entity_poly.pdbx_seq_one_letter_code
_entity_poly.pdbx_strand_id
1 'polypeptide(L)'
;MYYDIAFGVISPDDEQITPTRIDELLAEGYFRHARNMASYEMMYFEDQMNGVLPLRCALTPQMFTKSQRKKINQTLRKFNVEITPLNITPKHIQLYKEYRLNRFEEEDKSLIEYFGVNAVDELDILPYNTWQISFWENDQLIAASFFDVGDKAISSLMAIYDYDYKKDGLGFISMLIEMNWALENNHEYYYPGYTLDLPSCFDYKLRLPNVAFYDWESKWHDWGSVDLESTKRFKTVLHLERMVKEVNRNCLVKGHTTEEQQFFGSLWHNMFDYTQAVEAPIYGSFPIGQYHQITLIYLPDEGTFLTKPHLFDLKKGIPNEIKTNSPEEIAEYINAYFAHVQVVETRINQAIGDLEHMIDISQIKFDEVDVMGNASRHPNFKWVSCKKGNMQWMIMPFWDEDRQQYFYHPLTFKFMQNRWVSPFGLCTPEMALLKISHYIRQNEEFDNDFLSDKHNHDKD
;
A
#
# COMPACT_ATOMS: atom_id res chain seq x y z
N MET A 1 -16.00 -1.61 -9.22
CA MET A 1 -15.17 -1.06 -8.13
C MET A 1 -14.38 0.10 -8.70
N TYR A 2 -13.49 0.72 -7.94
CA TYR A 2 -12.64 1.87 -8.34
C TYR A 2 -11.60 1.45 -9.40
N TYR A 3 -12.06 0.90 -10.53
CA TYR A 3 -11.27 0.03 -11.40
C TYR A 3 -10.63 0.68 -12.62
N ASP A 4 -10.84 1.97 -12.81
CA ASP A 4 -10.25 2.70 -13.94
C ASP A 4 -9.24 3.75 -13.46
N ILE A 5 -8.67 3.60 -12.24
CA ILE A 5 -7.31 4.15 -12.05
C ILE A 5 -6.46 3.37 -13.03
N ALA A 6 -5.80 4.06 -13.96
CA ALA A 6 -4.83 3.41 -14.82
C ALA A 6 -3.79 2.74 -13.92
N PHE A 7 -3.89 1.42 -13.75
CA PHE A 7 -3.00 0.59 -12.95
C PHE A 7 -2.62 -0.61 -13.79
N GLY A 8 -1.34 -0.76 -14.06
CA GLY A 8 -0.81 -1.87 -14.82
C GLY A 8 0.49 -2.34 -14.24
N VAL A 9 0.69 -3.65 -14.17
CA VAL A 9 1.99 -4.26 -13.89
C VAL A 9 2.24 -5.29 -14.97
N ILE A 10 3.36 -5.13 -15.68
CA ILE A 10 3.86 -6.10 -16.65
C ILE A 10 5.13 -6.72 -16.06
N SER A 11 5.05 -8.02 -15.78
CA SER A 11 6.17 -8.80 -15.29
C SER A 11 6.91 -9.46 -16.46
N PRO A 12 8.25 -9.50 -16.44
CA PRO A 12 9.03 -10.30 -17.39
C PRO A 12 8.75 -11.81 -17.26
N ASP A 13 8.15 -12.24 -16.15
CA ASP A 13 7.74 -13.64 -15.95
C ASP A 13 6.44 -13.97 -16.73
N ASP A 14 5.65 -12.94 -17.10
CA ASP A 14 4.38 -13.08 -17.84
C ASP A 14 4.53 -12.76 -19.34
N GLU A 15 5.37 -11.79 -19.70
CA GLU A 15 5.57 -11.31 -21.07
C GLU A 15 7.06 -10.99 -21.33
N GLN A 16 7.55 -11.25 -22.54
CA GLN A 16 8.90 -10.87 -22.92
C GLN A 16 9.04 -9.35 -23.10
N ILE A 17 9.86 -8.72 -22.27
CA ILE A 17 10.16 -7.28 -22.34
C ILE A 17 11.33 -7.04 -23.31
N THR A 18 11.03 -6.85 -24.60
CA THR A 18 12.03 -6.47 -25.61
C THR A 18 12.29 -4.95 -25.64
N PRO A 19 13.38 -4.45 -26.24
CA PRO A 19 13.62 -3.01 -26.38
C PRO A 19 12.46 -2.24 -27.05
N THR A 20 11.86 -2.80 -28.10
CA THR A 20 10.65 -2.22 -28.72
C THR A 20 9.47 -2.22 -27.76
N ARG A 21 9.29 -3.30 -26.99
CA ARG A 21 8.19 -3.38 -26.02
C ARG A 21 8.36 -2.37 -24.87
N ILE A 22 9.59 -2.12 -24.44
CA ILE A 22 9.90 -1.06 -23.47
C ILE A 22 9.42 0.30 -24.02
N ASP A 23 9.74 0.63 -25.27
CA ASP A 23 9.33 1.90 -25.88
C ASP A 23 7.80 2.05 -25.97
N GLU A 24 7.08 0.99 -26.31
CA GLU A 24 5.61 0.96 -26.32
C GLU A 24 5.04 1.23 -24.94
N LEU A 25 5.51 0.51 -23.92
CA LEU A 25 5.07 0.67 -22.53
C LEU A 25 5.38 2.07 -22.01
N LEU A 26 6.59 2.59 -22.27
CA LEU A 26 6.95 3.97 -21.92
C LEU A 26 6.03 4.99 -22.59
N ALA A 27 5.67 4.78 -23.88
CA ALA A 27 4.74 5.65 -24.59
C ALA A 27 3.30 5.60 -24.05
N GLU A 28 2.91 4.51 -23.38
CA GLU A 28 1.64 4.31 -22.68
C GLU A 28 1.67 4.79 -21.21
N GLY A 29 2.76 5.43 -20.79
CA GLY A 29 2.89 6.01 -19.44
C GLY A 29 3.37 5.01 -18.38
N TYR A 30 3.84 3.82 -18.78
CA TYR A 30 4.53 2.93 -17.86
C TYR A 30 5.95 3.45 -17.56
N PHE A 31 6.50 3.02 -16.44
CA PHE A 31 7.88 3.23 -16.04
C PHE A 31 8.37 2.01 -15.27
N ARG A 32 9.69 1.83 -15.22
CA ARG A 32 10.28 0.67 -14.55
C ARG A 32 10.10 0.75 -13.03
N HIS A 33 9.71 -0.38 -12.46
CA HIS A 33 9.67 -0.62 -11.03
C HIS A 33 10.32 -1.98 -10.73
N ALA A 34 11.58 -1.95 -10.29
CA ALA A 34 12.41 -3.14 -10.10
C ALA A 34 12.51 -3.99 -11.39
N ARG A 35 12.03 -5.23 -11.39
CA ARG A 35 12.00 -6.10 -12.59
C ARG A 35 10.81 -5.82 -13.51
N ASN A 36 9.78 -5.12 -13.03
CA ASN A 36 8.51 -4.95 -13.73
C ASN A 36 8.41 -3.58 -14.40
N MET A 37 7.51 -3.46 -15.36
CA MET A 37 7.00 -2.17 -15.82
C MET A 37 5.68 -1.90 -15.11
N ALA A 38 5.52 -0.71 -14.54
CA ALA A 38 4.32 -0.34 -13.84
C ALA A 38 3.75 0.99 -14.36
N SER A 39 2.44 1.10 -14.35
CA SER A 39 1.72 2.35 -14.56
C SER A 39 0.73 2.51 -13.41
N TYR A 40 0.67 3.70 -12.84
CA TYR A 40 -0.31 4.05 -11.81
C TYR A 40 -0.56 5.55 -11.85
N GLU A 41 -1.84 5.94 -11.96
CA GLU A 41 -2.26 7.35 -12.03
C GLU A 41 -2.23 8.07 -10.67
N MET A 42 -2.16 7.32 -9.57
CA MET A 42 -1.99 7.87 -8.23
C MET A 42 -0.94 7.05 -7.45
N MET A 43 -0.36 7.66 -6.42
CA MET A 43 0.52 6.97 -5.47
C MET A 43 0.49 7.66 -4.10
N TYR A 44 0.74 6.89 -3.04
CA TYR A 44 0.98 7.44 -1.71
C TYR A 44 2.46 7.81 -1.57
N PHE A 45 2.76 9.09 -1.30
CA PHE A 45 4.11 9.62 -1.19
C PHE A 45 4.14 10.86 -0.27
N GLU A 46 5.17 10.96 0.58
CA GLU A 46 5.31 12.06 1.58
C GLU A 46 4.01 12.30 2.38
N ASP A 47 3.47 11.21 2.94
CA ASP A 47 2.28 11.19 3.82
C ASP A 47 0.98 11.71 3.20
N GLN A 48 0.87 11.66 1.87
CA GLN A 48 -0.36 12.00 1.16
C GLN A 48 -0.51 11.23 -0.16
N MET A 49 -1.74 11.15 -0.63
CA MET A 49 -2.08 10.68 -1.96
C MET A 49 -1.75 11.75 -2.99
N ASN A 50 -1.04 11.37 -4.04
CA ASN A 50 -0.61 12.24 -5.14
C ASN A 50 -1.08 11.66 -6.48
N GLY A 51 -1.38 12.53 -7.42
CA GLY A 51 -1.57 12.19 -8.83
C GLY A 51 -0.20 12.07 -9.48
N VAL A 52 -0.01 11.03 -10.29
CA VAL A 52 1.24 10.75 -10.98
C VAL A 52 1.15 11.25 -12.41
N LEU A 53 2.18 12.01 -12.81
CA LEU A 53 2.30 12.59 -14.14
C LEU A 53 3.58 12.03 -14.80
N PRO A 54 3.49 10.93 -15.57
CA PRO A 54 4.60 10.40 -16.35
C PRO A 54 5.15 11.48 -17.29
N LEU A 55 6.47 11.56 -17.41
CA LEU A 55 7.17 12.59 -18.16
C LEU A 55 7.91 11.98 -19.35
N ARG A 56 8.04 12.76 -20.42
CA ARG A 56 8.83 12.43 -21.61
C ARG A 56 9.46 13.70 -22.18
N CYS A 57 10.66 13.58 -22.71
CA CYS A 57 11.34 14.65 -23.44
C CYS A 57 11.62 14.20 -24.87
N ALA A 58 11.19 14.99 -25.86
CA ALA A 58 11.60 14.78 -27.25
C ALA A 58 13.05 15.25 -27.47
N LEU A 59 13.90 14.35 -27.97
CA LEU A 59 15.32 14.62 -28.19
C LEU A 59 15.50 15.37 -29.51
N THR A 60 16.17 16.54 -29.46
CA THR A 60 16.50 17.32 -30.66
C THR A 60 17.90 17.91 -30.56
N PRO A 61 18.63 18.11 -31.68
CA PRO A 61 20.02 18.57 -31.65
C PRO A 61 20.27 19.93 -30.98
N GLN A 62 19.26 20.80 -30.86
CA GLN A 62 19.38 22.12 -30.23
C GLN A 62 18.55 22.25 -28.93
N MET A 63 18.13 21.16 -28.31
CA MET A 63 17.27 21.17 -27.11
C MET A 63 17.89 21.86 -25.89
N PHE A 64 19.21 21.75 -25.71
CA PHE A 64 19.85 22.31 -24.51
C PHE A 64 19.92 23.84 -24.53
N THR A 65 19.70 24.46 -23.38
CA THR A 65 19.97 25.89 -23.19
C THR A 65 21.47 26.17 -23.13
N LYS A 66 21.87 27.44 -23.31
CA LYS A 66 23.28 27.87 -23.13
C LYS A 66 23.81 27.52 -21.73
N SER A 67 22.97 27.64 -20.71
CA SER A 67 23.32 27.34 -19.31
C SER A 67 23.53 25.83 -19.10
N GLN A 68 22.63 24.98 -19.62
CA GLN A 68 22.77 23.53 -19.56
C GLN A 68 24.04 23.05 -20.26
N ARG A 69 24.30 23.49 -21.50
CA ARG A 69 25.56 23.18 -22.21
C ARG A 69 26.80 23.59 -21.43
N LYS A 70 26.78 24.79 -20.82
CA LYS A 70 27.89 25.25 -19.99
C LYS A 70 28.12 24.32 -18.80
N LYS A 71 27.06 23.93 -18.09
CA LYS A 71 27.18 23.03 -16.93
C LYS A 71 27.71 21.66 -17.31
N ILE A 72 27.19 21.04 -18.39
CA ILE A 72 27.70 19.76 -18.91
C ILE A 72 29.21 19.87 -19.17
N ASN A 73 29.63 20.90 -19.92
CA ASN A 73 31.05 21.10 -20.24
C ASN A 73 31.93 21.37 -19.01
N GLN A 74 31.40 22.01 -17.97
CA GLN A 74 32.12 22.23 -16.71
C GLN A 74 32.28 20.92 -15.94
N THR A 75 31.21 20.12 -15.85
CA THR A 75 31.22 18.80 -15.20
C THR A 75 32.20 17.86 -15.89
N LEU A 76 32.15 17.73 -17.22
CA LEU A 76 33.04 16.87 -18.00
C LEU A 76 34.52 17.29 -17.95
N ARG A 77 34.82 18.53 -17.55
CA ARG A 77 36.20 19.00 -17.32
C ARG A 77 36.68 18.80 -15.89
N LYS A 78 35.75 18.78 -14.93
CA LYS A 78 36.05 18.68 -13.50
C LYS A 78 36.20 17.23 -13.07
N PHE A 79 35.39 16.33 -13.62
CA PHE A 79 35.30 14.94 -13.20
C PHE A 79 35.60 13.99 -14.36
N ASN A 80 36.11 12.80 -14.05
CA ASN A 80 36.14 11.71 -15.01
C ASN A 80 34.74 11.08 -15.08
N VAL A 81 34.13 11.10 -16.26
CA VAL A 81 32.74 10.64 -16.47
C VAL A 81 32.77 9.48 -17.45
N GLU A 82 32.26 8.34 -17.01
CA GLU A 82 32.24 7.10 -17.78
C GLU A 82 30.79 6.67 -18.02
N ILE A 83 30.48 6.22 -19.23
CA ILE A 83 29.17 5.68 -19.59
C ILE A 83 29.38 4.23 -20.05
N THR A 84 28.86 3.28 -19.30
CA THR A 84 29.10 1.85 -19.53
C THR A 84 27.82 1.03 -19.35
N PRO A 85 27.75 -0.21 -19.86
CA PRO A 85 26.76 -1.17 -19.39
C PRO A 85 26.78 -1.29 -17.86
N LEU A 86 25.64 -1.68 -17.28
CA LEU A 86 25.48 -1.82 -15.83
C LEU A 86 26.56 -2.71 -15.22
N ASN A 87 27.29 -2.17 -14.25
CA ASN A 87 28.33 -2.88 -13.51
C ASN A 87 28.39 -2.33 -12.07
N ILE A 88 27.57 -2.90 -11.20
CA ILE A 88 27.48 -2.48 -9.81
C ILE A 88 28.68 -2.99 -9.02
N THR A 89 29.40 -2.07 -8.40
CA THR A 89 30.56 -2.35 -7.54
C THR A 89 30.25 -2.00 -6.08
N PRO A 90 31.08 -2.43 -5.11
CA PRO A 90 30.92 -2.03 -3.70
C PRO A 90 30.86 -0.52 -3.48
N LYS A 91 31.55 0.28 -4.32
CA LYS A 91 31.49 1.75 -4.26
C LYS A 91 30.09 2.29 -4.60
N HIS A 92 29.39 1.68 -5.54
CA HIS A 92 28.01 2.07 -5.90
C HIS A 92 27.03 1.76 -4.77
N ILE A 93 27.18 0.58 -4.16
CA ILE A 93 26.35 0.14 -3.03
C ILE A 93 26.53 1.09 -1.83
N GLN A 94 27.78 1.43 -1.50
CA GLN A 94 28.10 2.37 -0.42
C GLN A 94 27.52 3.77 -0.69
N LEU A 95 27.74 4.29 -1.90
CA LEU A 95 27.23 5.60 -2.30
C LEU A 95 25.70 5.66 -2.24
N TYR A 96 25.01 4.59 -2.66
CA TYR A 96 23.55 4.48 -2.57
C TYR A 96 23.08 4.53 -1.11
N LYS A 97 23.72 3.77 -0.22
CA LYS A 97 23.37 3.75 1.21
C LYS A 97 23.49 5.15 1.83
N GLU A 98 24.62 5.83 1.59
CA GLU A 98 24.84 7.19 2.09
C GLU A 98 23.85 8.20 1.49
N TYR A 99 23.57 8.09 0.20
CA TYR A 99 22.59 8.93 -0.48
C TYR A 99 21.18 8.75 0.11
N ARG A 100 20.73 7.51 0.34
CA ARG A 100 19.40 7.22 0.89
C ARG A 100 19.23 7.76 2.31
N LEU A 101 20.23 7.55 3.17
CA LEU A 101 20.24 8.09 4.53
C LEU A 101 20.09 9.61 4.53
N ASN A 102 20.88 10.31 3.71
CA ASN A 102 20.86 11.78 3.67
C ASN A 102 19.62 12.37 2.96
N ARG A 103 19.03 11.65 2.01
CA ARG A 103 17.93 12.15 1.17
C ARG A 103 16.54 11.83 1.72
N PHE A 104 16.39 10.66 2.35
CA PHE A 104 15.12 10.07 2.75
C PHE A 104 15.09 9.56 4.20
N GLU A 105 16.20 9.67 4.96
CA GLU A 105 16.31 9.13 6.33
C GLU A 105 16.07 7.61 6.41
N GLU A 106 16.41 6.88 5.33
CA GLU A 106 16.24 5.42 5.23
C GLU A 106 17.59 4.70 5.07
N GLU A 107 17.92 3.76 5.97
CA GLU A 107 19.21 3.03 5.95
C GLU A 107 19.15 1.62 5.34
N ASP A 108 17.97 0.98 5.32
CA ASP A 108 17.86 -0.47 5.13
C ASP A 108 17.60 -0.93 3.69
N LYS A 109 17.52 -0.01 2.72
CA LYS A 109 17.29 -0.40 1.32
C LYS A 109 18.60 -0.70 0.62
N SER A 110 18.64 -1.78 -0.15
CA SER A 110 19.78 -2.14 -1.00
C SER A 110 19.66 -1.56 -2.41
N LEU A 111 20.79 -1.17 -3.01
CA LEU A 111 20.85 -0.83 -4.44
C LEU A 111 20.51 -2.05 -5.31
N ILE A 112 20.83 -3.26 -4.84
CA ILE A 112 20.56 -4.50 -5.56
C ILE A 112 19.06 -4.82 -5.56
N GLU A 113 18.41 -4.63 -4.41
CA GLU A 113 16.95 -4.77 -4.29
C GLU A 113 16.18 -3.72 -5.11
N TYR A 114 16.75 -2.53 -5.32
CA TYR A 114 16.16 -1.53 -6.22
C TYR A 114 15.97 -2.08 -7.64
N PHE A 115 16.89 -2.91 -8.12
CA PHE A 115 16.78 -3.58 -9.41
C PHE A 115 15.89 -4.84 -9.37
N GLY A 116 15.43 -5.27 -8.19
CA GLY A 116 14.57 -6.43 -8.01
C GLY A 116 15.29 -7.77 -8.05
N VAL A 117 16.57 -7.78 -7.68
CA VAL A 117 17.39 -9.00 -7.56
C VAL A 117 18.01 -9.07 -6.15
N ASN A 118 18.55 -10.24 -5.77
CA ASN A 118 19.08 -10.47 -4.43
C ASN A 118 20.60 -10.34 -4.35
N ALA A 119 21.30 -10.46 -5.49
CA ALA A 119 22.75 -10.41 -5.54
C ALA A 119 23.27 -9.74 -6.83
N VAL A 120 24.53 -9.30 -6.81
CA VAL A 120 25.17 -8.60 -7.96
C VAL A 120 25.30 -9.52 -9.18
N ASP A 121 25.58 -10.79 -8.96
CA ASP A 121 25.68 -11.82 -10.01
C ASP A 121 24.32 -12.18 -10.64
N GLU A 122 23.22 -11.72 -10.05
CA GLU A 122 21.88 -11.82 -10.63
C GLU A 122 21.53 -10.61 -11.54
N LEU A 123 22.39 -9.60 -11.70
CA LEU A 123 22.05 -8.46 -12.57
C LEU A 123 21.88 -8.84 -14.05
N ASP A 124 22.50 -9.93 -14.49
CA ASP A 124 22.37 -10.44 -15.87
C ASP A 124 20.99 -11.05 -16.15
N ILE A 125 20.17 -11.35 -15.12
CA ILE A 125 18.78 -11.83 -15.31
C ILE A 125 17.78 -10.69 -15.53
N LEU A 126 18.23 -9.44 -15.44
CA LEU A 126 17.37 -8.28 -15.71
C LEU A 126 16.94 -8.32 -17.18
N PRO A 127 15.65 -8.11 -17.49
CA PRO A 127 15.15 -8.13 -18.86
C PRO A 127 15.45 -6.81 -19.61
N TYR A 128 16.37 -5.98 -19.09
CA TYR A 128 16.62 -4.62 -19.56
C TYR A 128 18.09 -4.47 -19.99
N ASN A 129 18.32 -3.75 -21.09
CA ASN A 129 19.64 -3.25 -21.45
C ASN A 129 19.96 -2.01 -20.60
N THR A 130 20.36 -2.23 -19.34
CA THR A 130 20.66 -1.16 -18.39
C THR A 130 22.10 -0.65 -18.56
N TRP A 131 22.23 0.67 -18.59
CA TRP A 131 23.49 1.38 -18.62
C TRP A 131 23.62 2.25 -17.37
N GLN A 132 24.86 2.68 -17.11
CA GLN A 132 25.17 3.58 -16.03
C GLN A 132 26.11 4.71 -16.46
N ILE A 133 25.99 5.85 -15.79
CA ILE A 133 26.98 6.91 -15.81
C ILE A 133 27.68 6.94 -14.45
N SER A 134 29.00 6.89 -14.42
CA SER A 134 29.79 7.00 -13.20
C SER A 134 30.64 8.27 -13.23
N PHE A 135 30.59 9.05 -12.14
CA PHE A 135 31.36 10.27 -11.96
C PHE A 135 32.45 10.02 -10.93
N TRP A 136 33.69 10.27 -11.33
CA TRP A 136 34.88 10.04 -10.51
C TRP A 136 35.64 11.35 -10.28
N GLU A 137 36.03 11.57 -9.02
CA GLU A 137 37.07 12.53 -8.66
C GLU A 137 38.25 11.76 -8.07
N ASN A 138 39.36 11.71 -8.82
CA ASN A 138 40.44 10.76 -8.57
C ASN A 138 39.92 9.31 -8.57
N ASP A 139 40.08 8.57 -7.47
CA ASP A 139 39.60 7.18 -7.31
C ASP A 139 38.27 7.09 -6.55
N GLN A 140 37.63 8.21 -6.22
CA GLN A 140 36.35 8.25 -5.48
C GLN A 140 35.17 8.32 -6.45
N LEU A 141 34.20 7.40 -6.28
CA LEU A 141 32.92 7.48 -6.98
C LEU A 141 32.05 8.50 -6.27
N ILE A 142 31.77 9.63 -6.91
CA ILE A 142 31.06 10.76 -6.29
C ILE A 142 29.60 10.87 -6.75
N ALA A 143 29.27 10.27 -7.89
CA ALA A 143 27.90 10.13 -8.37
C ALA A 143 27.78 8.96 -9.33
N ALA A 144 26.56 8.42 -9.44
CA ALA A 144 26.20 7.50 -10.48
C ALA A 144 24.74 7.72 -10.90
N SER A 145 24.41 7.46 -12.17
CA SER A 145 23.03 7.32 -12.62
C SER A 145 22.84 6.06 -13.44
N PHE A 146 21.60 5.57 -13.50
CA PHE A 146 21.23 4.34 -14.17
C PHE A 146 20.06 4.60 -15.10
N PHE A 147 20.11 4.01 -16.30
CA PHE A 147 19.06 4.19 -17.31
C PHE A 147 18.93 2.95 -18.19
N ASP A 148 17.72 2.67 -18.65
CA ASP A 148 17.43 1.59 -19.59
C ASP A 148 17.41 2.08 -21.03
N VAL A 149 17.86 1.22 -21.93
CA VAL A 149 17.94 1.50 -23.37
C VAL A 149 16.92 0.65 -24.12
N GLY A 150 15.94 1.31 -24.74
CA GLY A 150 14.98 0.75 -25.69
C GLY A 150 15.49 0.81 -27.14
N ASP A 151 14.60 0.65 -28.12
CA ASP A 151 14.94 0.73 -29.54
C ASP A 151 15.12 2.21 -29.98
N LYS A 152 14.16 3.05 -29.60
CA LYS A 152 14.06 4.47 -29.95
C LYS A 152 14.08 5.39 -28.75
N ALA A 153 14.02 4.87 -27.52
CA ALA A 153 14.05 5.70 -26.34
C ALA A 153 15.01 5.18 -25.27
N ILE A 154 15.31 6.04 -24.30
CA ILE A 154 15.92 5.63 -23.05
C ILE A 154 15.04 6.06 -21.87
N SER A 155 15.10 5.32 -20.76
CA SER A 155 14.38 5.62 -19.53
C SER A 155 15.35 5.77 -18.36
N SER A 156 15.40 6.96 -17.76
CA SER A 156 16.20 7.21 -16.56
C SER A 156 15.53 6.56 -15.35
N LEU A 157 16.33 5.94 -14.49
CA LEU A 157 15.86 5.20 -13.33
C LEU A 157 16.11 6.00 -12.04
N MET A 158 17.37 6.28 -11.76
CA MET A 158 17.79 6.95 -10.54
C MET A 158 19.18 7.52 -10.70
N ALA A 159 19.42 8.65 -10.03
CA ALA A 159 20.75 9.20 -9.82
C ALA A 159 21.07 9.27 -8.33
N ILE A 160 22.24 8.78 -7.95
CA ILE A 160 22.82 8.85 -6.62
C ILE A 160 24.07 9.72 -6.65
N TYR A 161 24.32 10.45 -5.57
CA TYR A 161 25.50 11.29 -5.47
C TYR A 161 25.90 11.51 -4.01
N ASP A 162 27.18 11.78 -3.81
CA ASP A 162 27.77 12.10 -2.54
C ASP A 162 27.29 13.50 -2.10
N TYR A 163 26.74 13.59 -0.89
CA TYR A 163 26.09 14.81 -0.39
C TYR A 163 27.02 16.03 -0.38
N ASP A 164 28.34 15.82 -0.25
CA ASP A 164 29.33 16.90 -0.31
C ASP A 164 29.37 17.59 -1.69
N TYR A 165 28.93 16.88 -2.74
CA TYR A 165 28.82 17.37 -4.12
C TYR A 165 27.41 17.87 -4.47
N LYS A 166 26.52 18.06 -3.49
CA LYS A 166 25.16 18.60 -3.72
C LYS A 166 25.15 19.91 -4.52
N LYS A 167 26.16 20.76 -4.34
CA LYS A 167 26.31 22.05 -5.04
C LYS A 167 26.63 21.89 -6.53
N ASP A 168 27.25 20.79 -6.92
CA ASP A 168 27.55 20.48 -8.32
C ASP A 168 26.30 20.03 -9.09
N GLY A 169 25.26 19.58 -8.38
CA GLY A 169 23.98 19.19 -8.98
C GLY A 169 24.08 17.94 -9.85
N LEU A 170 24.98 17.00 -9.49
CA LEU A 170 25.33 15.82 -10.29
C LEU A 170 24.12 14.95 -10.66
N GLY A 171 23.12 14.84 -9.78
CA GLY A 171 21.87 14.15 -10.10
C GLY A 171 21.18 14.72 -11.35
N PHE A 172 20.93 16.03 -11.40
CA PHE A 172 20.31 16.66 -12.58
C PHE A 172 21.25 16.71 -13.79
N ILE A 173 22.56 16.88 -13.58
CA ILE A 173 23.51 16.88 -14.69
C ILE A 173 23.61 15.51 -15.36
N SER A 174 23.53 14.42 -14.59
CA SER A 174 23.52 13.07 -15.14
C SER A 174 22.40 12.88 -16.17
N MET A 175 21.19 13.37 -15.89
CA MET A 175 20.07 13.34 -16.84
C MET A 175 20.39 14.07 -18.15
N LEU A 176 21.07 15.23 -18.10
CA LEU A 176 21.47 15.95 -19.31
C LEU A 176 22.53 15.19 -20.11
N ILE A 177 23.43 14.47 -19.42
CA ILE A 177 24.45 13.63 -20.08
C ILE A 177 23.78 12.39 -20.69
N GLU A 178 22.83 11.75 -20.01
CA GLU A 178 21.99 10.67 -20.54
C GLU A 178 21.29 11.12 -21.84
N MET A 179 20.65 12.30 -21.83
CA MET A 179 20.01 12.86 -23.02
C MET A 179 20.99 13.12 -24.17
N ASN A 180 22.21 13.59 -23.87
CA ASN A 180 23.24 13.80 -24.89
C ASN A 180 23.72 12.48 -25.49
N TRP A 181 23.98 11.48 -24.63
CA TRP A 181 24.33 10.13 -25.06
C TRP A 181 23.21 9.51 -25.91
N ALA A 182 21.95 9.69 -25.50
CA ALA A 182 20.80 9.16 -26.23
C ALA A 182 20.71 9.76 -27.65
N LEU A 183 20.93 11.06 -27.77
CA LEU A 183 20.95 11.76 -29.05
C LEU A 183 22.11 11.27 -29.95
N GLU A 184 23.30 11.06 -29.40
CA GLU A 184 24.45 10.51 -30.13
C GLU A 184 24.23 9.07 -30.62
N ASN A 185 23.35 8.33 -29.94
CA ASN A 185 22.93 6.97 -30.31
C ASN A 185 21.62 6.91 -31.11
N ASN A 186 21.15 8.04 -31.65
CA ASN A 186 19.96 8.16 -32.50
C ASN A 186 18.63 7.78 -31.81
N HIS A 187 18.53 7.90 -30.49
CA HIS A 187 17.24 7.81 -29.80
C HIS A 187 16.41 9.08 -29.99
N GLU A 188 15.09 8.92 -30.03
CA GLU A 188 14.10 9.96 -30.27
C GLU A 188 13.51 10.53 -28.96
N TYR A 189 13.44 9.71 -27.91
CA TYR A 189 12.79 10.07 -26.65
C TYR A 189 13.62 9.75 -25.41
N TYR A 190 13.44 10.57 -24.37
CA TYR A 190 13.99 10.38 -23.04
C TYR A 190 12.87 10.40 -22.00
N TYR A 191 12.77 9.35 -21.19
CA TYR A 191 11.75 9.21 -20.15
C TYR A 191 12.38 9.34 -18.76
N PRO A 192 12.22 10.49 -18.05
CA PRO A 192 12.79 10.69 -16.72
C PRO A 192 11.95 10.10 -15.57
N GLY A 193 11.03 9.17 -15.87
CA GLY A 193 9.99 8.72 -14.94
C GLY A 193 8.85 9.72 -14.86
N TYR A 194 8.39 10.05 -13.65
CA TYR A 194 7.24 10.93 -13.41
C TYR A 194 7.57 12.12 -12.51
N THR A 195 6.63 13.06 -12.43
CA THR A 195 6.44 14.03 -11.35
C THR A 195 5.07 13.84 -10.70
N LEU A 196 4.78 14.60 -9.64
CA LEU A 196 3.50 14.58 -8.96
C LEU A 196 2.67 15.83 -9.27
N ASP A 197 1.36 15.73 -9.03
CA ASP A 197 0.43 16.86 -9.17
C ASP A 197 0.45 17.84 -7.98
N LEU A 198 1.14 17.45 -6.91
CA LEU A 198 1.52 18.32 -5.79
C LEU A 198 3.03 18.59 -5.82
N PRO A 199 3.49 19.73 -5.24
CA PRO A 199 4.91 20.05 -5.17
C PRO A 199 5.72 18.92 -4.56
N SER A 200 6.80 18.53 -5.22
CA SER A 200 7.52 17.32 -4.84
C SER A 200 9.02 17.40 -5.02
N CYS A 201 9.67 16.43 -4.38
CA CYS A 201 11.06 16.06 -4.54
C CYS A 201 11.46 15.76 -6.01
N PHE A 202 10.50 15.54 -6.93
CA PHE A 202 10.71 15.19 -8.34
C PHE A 202 10.63 16.38 -9.31
N ASP A 203 10.17 17.55 -8.85
CA ASP A 203 9.90 18.72 -9.71
C ASP A 203 11.16 19.27 -10.42
N TYR A 204 12.35 18.90 -9.94
CA TYR A 204 13.61 19.29 -10.57
C TYR A 204 13.73 18.79 -12.03
N LYS A 205 13.00 17.73 -12.40
CA LYS A 205 12.90 17.17 -13.76
C LYS A 205 12.19 18.10 -14.73
N LEU A 206 11.33 19.00 -14.24
CA LEU A 206 10.61 19.98 -15.06
C LEU A 206 11.52 21.05 -15.68
N ARG A 207 12.81 21.07 -15.30
CA ARG A 207 13.84 21.94 -15.89
C ARG A 207 14.54 21.31 -17.10
N LEU A 208 14.21 20.08 -17.45
CA LEU A 208 14.68 19.45 -18.69
C LEU A 208 14.09 20.16 -19.92
N PRO A 209 14.70 20.05 -21.10
CA PRO A 209 14.13 20.61 -22.31
C PRO A 209 12.99 19.74 -22.85
N ASN A 210 12.01 20.37 -23.52
CA ASN A 210 10.91 19.70 -24.23
C ASN A 210 10.09 18.73 -23.37
N VAL A 211 9.85 19.06 -22.10
CA VAL A 211 9.11 18.20 -21.17
C VAL A 211 7.64 18.15 -21.59
N ALA A 212 7.15 16.92 -21.75
CA ALA A 212 5.76 16.58 -21.94
C ALA A 212 5.28 15.68 -20.79
N PHE A 213 3.99 15.69 -20.51
CA PHE A 213 3.34 14.78 -19.57
C PHE A 213 2.30 13.90 -20.25
N TYR A 214 2.03 12.73 -19.68
CA TYR A 214 0.98 11.82 -20.11
C TYR A 214 -0.34 12.12 -19.39
N ASP A 215 -1.44 12.25 -20.12
CA ASP A 215 -2.76 12.66 -19.58
C ASP A 215 -3.66 11.51 -19.12
N TRP A 216 -3.18 10.26 -19.17
CA TRP A 216 -3.97 9.05 -18.90
C TRP A 216 -5.17 8.82 -19.86
N GLU A 217 -5.37 9.68 -20.87
CA GLU A 217 -6.24 9.49 -22.04
C GLU A 217 -5.42 9.08 -23.29
N SER A 218 -4.27 8.48 -23.06
CA SER A 218 -3.34 8.00 -24.09
C SER A 218 -2.71 9.10 -24.95
N LYS A 219 -2.51 10.31 -24.41
CA LYS A 219 -1.84 11.40 -25.12
C LYS A 219 -0.73 12.04 -24.29
N TRP A 220 0.22 12.60 -25.02
CA TRP A 220 1.32 13.38 -24.47
C TRP A 220 1.12 14.86 -24.81
N HIS A 221 1.17 15.72 -23.80
CA HIS A 221 1.03 17.17 -23.96
C HIS A 221 2.25 17.90 -23.41
N ASP A 222 2.50 19.10 -23.92
CA ASP A 222 3.57 19.95 -23.38
C ASP A 222 3.32 20.26 -21.89
N TRP A 223 4.37 20.24 -21.07
CA TRP A 223 4.24 20.56 -19.65
C TRP A 223 3.64 21.94 -19.41
N GLY A 224 3.89 22.91 -20.29
CA GLY A 224 3.33 24.25 -20.19
C GLY A 224 1.81 24.33 -20.32
N SER A 225 1.14 23.27 -20.80
CA SER A 225 -0.32 23.17 -20.89
C SER A 225 -0.95 22.33 -19.77
N VAL A 226 -0.18 21.92 -18.76
CA VAL A 226 -0.69 21.07 -17.67
C VAL A 226 -1.77 21.81 -16.88
N ASP A 227 -2.89 21.13 -16.63
CA ASP A 227 -3.92 21.57 -15.70
C ASP A 227 -3.94 20.60 -14.50
N LEU A 228 -3.31 21.01 -13.40
CA LEU A 228 -3.24 20.19 -12.19
C LEU A 228 -4.61 20.02 -11.50
N GLU A 229 -5.59 20.89 -11.80
CA GLU A 229 -6.96 20.73 -11.30
C GLU A 229 -7.75 19.68 -12.09
N SER A 230 -7.21 19.23 -13.23
CA SER A 230 -7.83 18.20 -14.06
C SER A 230 -7.47 16.77 -13.64
N THR A 231 -6.47 16.58 -12.76
CA THR A 231 -6.02 15.25 -12.35
C THR A 231 -7.14 14.49 -11.64
N LYS A 232 -7.18 13.15 -11.80
CA LYS A 232 -8.17 12.34 -11.08
C LYS A 232 -8.05 12.50 -9.57
N ARG A 233 -6.83 12.68 -9.04
CA ARG A 233 -6.60 12.91 -7.61
C ARG A 233 -7.29 14.19 -7.16
N PHE A 234 -7.02 15.32 -7.84
CA PHE A 234 -7.65 16.60 -7.51
C PHE A 234 -9.18 16.53 -7.60
N LYS A 235 -9.71 16.00 -8.71
CA LYS A 235 -11.15 15.82 -8.89
C LYS A 235 -11.76 14.97 -7.77
N THR A 236 -11.09 13.89 -7.39
CA THR A 236 -11.55 12.97 -6.34
C THR A 236 -11.64 13.67 -4.99
N VAL A 237 -10.57 14.34 -4.56
CA VAL A 237 -10.56 15.10 -3.31
C VAL A 237 -11.65 16.17 -3.31
N LEU A 238 -11.72 16.98 -4.38
CA LEU A 238 -12.69 18.07 -4.48
C LEU A 238 -14.14 17.59 -4.35
N HIS A 239 -14.50 16.52 -5.07
CA HIS A 239 -15.86 16.00 -5.07
C HIS A 239 -16.19 15.29 -3.76
N LEU A 240 -15.26 14.51 -3.20
CA LEU A 240 -15.45 13.85 -1.90
C LEU A 240 -15.61 14.87 -0.78
N GLU A 241 -14.74 15.88 -0.66
CA GLU A 241 -14.84 16.89 0.39
C GLU A 241 -16.18 17.64 0.33
N ARG A 242 -16.63 18.01 -0.87
CA ARG A 242 -17.94 18.64 -1.07
C ARG A 242 -19.07 17.70 -0.65
N MET A 243 -19.05 16.45 -1.11
CA MET A 243 -20.12 15.49 -0.81
C MET A 243 -20.17 15.14 0.68
N VAL A 244 -19.02 14.86 1.31
CA VAL A 244 -18.92 14.61 2.75
C VAL A 244 -19.48 15.78 3.54
N LYS A 245 -19.18 17.03 3.15
CA LYS A 245 -19.74 18.22 3.79
C LYS A 245 -21.27 18.30 3.68
N GLU A 246 -21.84 18.00 2.52
CA GLU A 246 -23.30 18.02 2.33
C GLU A 246 -23.99 16.88 3.08
N VAL A 247 -23.49 15.64 2.97
CA VAL A 247 -24.00 14.47 3.70
C VAL A 247 -23.96 14.72 5.21
N ASN A 248 -22.89 15.32 5.72
CA ASN A 248 -22.73 15.68 7.13
C ASN A 248 -23.82 16.65 7.64
N ARG A 249 -24.57 17.36 6.80
CA ARG A 249 -25.68 18.21 7.28
C ARG A 249 -26.87 17.40 7.77
N ASN A 250 -27.15 16.26 7.13
CA ASN A 250 -28.33 15.45 7.38
C ASN A 250 -28.01 14.08 8.00
N CYS A 251 -26.74 13.66 7.98
CA CYS A 251 -26.31 12.40 8.56
C CYS A 251 -26.13 12.50 10.09
N LEU A 252 -26.58 11.45 10.79
CA LEU A 252 -26.48 11.29 12.24
C LEU A 252 -25.03 11.15 12.70
N VAL A 253 -24.20 10.51 11.88
CA VAL A 253 -22.75 10.38 12.10
C VAL A 253 -22.00 11.39 11.22
N LYS A 254 -20.84 11.85 11.69
CA LYS A 254 -19.99 12.76 10.91
C LYS A 254 -18.88 11.98 10.22
N GLY A 255 -18.86 12.09 8.90
CA GLY A 255 -17.78 11.56 8.08
C GLY A 255 -16.68 12.58 7.82
N HIS A 256 -15.56 12.06 7.35
CA HIS A 256 -14.37 12.81 6.94
C HIS A 256 -13.75 12.17 5.70
N THR A 257 -13.03 12.94 4.91
CA THR A 257 -12.24 12.38 3.79
C THR A 257 -10.96 11.77 4.35
N THR A 258 -10.61 10.59 3.85
CA THR A 258 -9.47 9.78 4.27
C THR A 258 -8.71 9.29 3.03
N GLU A 259 -7.40 9.17 3.16
CA GLU A 259 -6.52 8.57 2.15
C GLU A 259 -6.04 7.21 2.63
N GLU A 260 -6.13 6.20 1.78
CA GLU A 260 -5.76 4.81 2.09
C GLU A 260 -4.29 4.58 1.76
N GLN A 261 -3.42 4.70 2.77
CA GLN A 261 -1.98 4.49 2.62
C GLN A 261 -1.65 3.09 2.09
N GLN A 262 -2.42 2.06 2.48
CA GLN A 262 -2.16 0.69 2.08
C GLN A 262 -2.78 0.31 0.73
N PHE A 263 -3.43 1.25 0.04
CA PHE A 263 -4.20 0.97 -1.16
C PHE A 263 -3.32 0.32 -2.23
N PHE A 264 -2.20 0.95 -2.59
CA PHE A 264 -1.30 0.40 -3.61
C PHE A 264 -0.62 -0.87 -3.13
N GLY A 265 -0.16 -0.93 -1.87
CA GLY A 265 0.40 -2.17 -1.32
C GLY A 265 -0.58 -3.35 -1.44
N SER A 266 -1.87 -3.10 -1.17
CA SER A 266 -2.94 -4.09 -1.29
C SER A 266 -3.26 -4.42 -2.74
N LEU A 267 -3.29 -3.43 -3.62
CA LEU A 267 -3.56 -3.60 -5.04
C LEU A 267 -2.47 -4.41 -5.75
N TRP A 268 -1.20 -4.08 -5.50
CA TRP A 268 -0.04 -4.74 -6.10
C TRP A 268 0.05 -6.22 -5.75
N HIS A 269 -0.31 -6.60 -4.52
CA HIS A 269 -0.18 -7.98 -4.04
C HIS A 269 -1.53 -8.73 -4.01
N ASN A 270 -2.62 -8.11 -4.48
CA ASN A 270 -3.98 -8.63 -4.36
C ASN A 270 -4.35 -9.01 -2.91
N MET A 271 -4.05 -8.11 -1.96
CA MET A 271 -4.11 -8.36 -0.52
C MET A 271 -5.24 -7.61 0.20
N PHE A 272 -6.21 -6.99 -0.50
CA PHE A 272 -7.30 -6.23 0.16
C PHE A 272 -8.07 -7.04 1.22
N ASP A 273 -8.29 -8.34 0.96
CA ASP A 273 -8.92 -9.25 1.93
C ASP A 273 -8.12 -9.43 3.22
N TYR A 274 -6.80 -9.27 3.16
CA TYR A 274 -5.87 -9.49 4.28
C TYR A 274 -5.51 -8.19 5.00
N THR A 275 -5.33 -7.11 4.24
CA THR A 275 -4.93 -5.79 4.77
C THR A 275 -6.09 -5.03 5.38
N GLN A 276 -7.33 -5.42 5.06
CA GLN A 276 -8.53 -4.67 5.45
C GLN A 276 -8.55 -3.24 4.89
N ALA A 277 -7.72 -2.96 3.88
CA ALA A 277 -7.65 -1.66 3.22
C ALA A 277 -8.95 -1.38 2.46
N VAL A 278 -9.33 -0.11 2.36
CA VAL A 278 -10.45 0.30 1.51
C VAL A 278 -10.05 0.18 0.05
N GLU A 279 -10.95 -0.35 -0.79
CA GLU A 279 -10.78 -0.49 -2.24
C GLU A 279 -10.92 0.86 -2.99
N ALA A 280 -10.40 1.93 -2.41
CA ALA A 280 -10.30 3.26 -3.02
C ALA A 280 -9.11 4.02 -2.38
N PRO A 281 -8.29 4.74 -3.17
CA PRO A 281 -7.14 5.47 -2.64
C PRO A 281 -7.55 6.65 -1.76
N ILE A 282 -8.71 7.25 -2.05
CA ILE A 282 -9.30 8.37 -1.32
C ILE A 282 -10.79 8.09 -1.19
N TYR A 283 -11.33 8.22 0.01
CA TYR A 283 -12.73 7.92 0.30
C TYR A 283 -13.25 8.78 1.45
N GLY A 284 -14.57 8.95 1.53
CA GLY A 284 -15.22 9.45 2.73
C GLY A 284 -15.45 8.31 3.72
N SER A 285 -14.92 8.43 4.94
CA SER A 285 -15.16 7.51 6.05
C SER A 285 -16.26 8.05 6.94
N PHE A 286 -17.33 7.26 7.13
CA PHE A 286 -18.39 7.54 8.09
C PHE A 286 -18.40 6.45 9.17
N PRO A 287 -17.88 6.72 10.39
CA PRO A 287 -17.87 5.74 11.47
C PRO A 287 -19.30 5.50 11.96
N ILE A 288 -19.76 4.26 11.87
CA ILE A 288 -21.12 3.84 12.28
C ILE A 288 -21.12 2.92 13.51
N GLY A 289 -19.94 2.58 14.03
CA GLY A 289 -19.73 1.78 15.22
C GLY A 289 -18.26 1.76 15.60
N GLN A 290 -17.90 1.01 16.63
CA GLN A 290 -16.53 0.95 17.15
C GLN A 290 -15.52 0.40 16.11
N TYR A 291 -15.97 -0.52 15.25
CA TYR A 291 -15.13 -1.20 14.27
C TYR A 291 -15.71 -1.15 12.84
N HIS A 292 -16.77 -0.35 12.63
CA HIS A 292 -17.50 -0.34 11.37
C HIS A 292 -17.59 1.06 10.80
N GLN A 293 -17.42 1.15 9.49
CA GLN A 293 -17.56 2.39 8.74
C GLN A 293 -18.37 2.15 7.46
N ILE A 294 -19.05 3.20 7.01
CA ILE A 294 -19.50 3.31 5.62
C ILE A 294 -18.43 4.08 4.85
N THR A 295 -18.07 3.55 3.68
CA THR A 295 -17.19 4.19 2.71
C THR A 295 -18.01 4.88 1.65
N LEU A 296 -17.67 6.14 1.38
CA LEU A 296 -18.21 6.96 0.29
C LEU A 296 -17.09 7.14 -0.73
N ILE A 297 -17.32 6.70 -1.96
CA ILE A 297 -16.29 6.60 -2.98
C ILE A 297 -16.74 7.40 -4.19
N TYR A 298 -15.93 8.36 -4.66
CA TYR A 298 -16.23 9.13 -5.87
C TYR A 298 -15.65 8.43 -7.09
N LEU A 299 -16.47 8.12 -8.08
CA LEU A 299 -16.04 7.49 -9.33
C LEU A 299 -15.80 8.59 -10.38
N PRO A 300 -14.55 9.02 -10.62
CA PRO A 300 -14.25 10.21 -11.42
C PRO A 300 -14.67 10.08 -12.89
N ASP A 301 -14.57 8.89 -13.46
CA ASP A 301 -14.91 8.63 -14.86
C ASP A 301 -16.43 8.59 -15.10
N GLU A 302 -17.21 8.36 -14.03
CA GLU A 302 -18.66 8.32 -14.09
C GLU A 302 -19.33 9.59 -13.55
N GLY A 303 -18.59 10.41 -12.79
CA GLY A 303 -19.14 11.56 -12.07
C GLY A 303 -20.22 11.17 -11.06
N THR A 304 -20.09 9.99 -10.44
CA THR A 304 -21.06 9.46 -9.46
C THR A 304 -20.41 9.01 -8.17
N PHE A 305 -21.18 8.91 -7.08
CA PHE A 305 -20.69 8.34 -5.82
C PHE A 305 -21.23 6.94 -5.58
N LEU A 306 -20.36 6.05 -5.14
CA LEU A 306 -20.66 4.72 -4.63
C LEU A 306 -20.53 4.73 -3.10
N THR A 307 -21.58 4.35 -2.39
CA THR A 307 -21.57 4.27 -0.93
C THR A 307 -21.81 2.82 -0.51
N LYS A 308 -20.90 2.26 0.29
CA LYS A 308 -20.97 0.86 0.76
C LYS A 308 -20.36 0.67 2.16
N PRO A 309 -20.84 -0.28 2.97
CA PRO A 309 -20.16 -0.69 4.19
C PRO A 309 -18.77 -1.25 3.90
N HIS A 310 -17.84 -1.04 4.83
CA HIS A 310 -16.50 -1.59 4.76
C HIS A 310 -16.43 -2.95 5.45
N LEU A 311 -16.05 -3.99 4.70
CA LEU A 311 -15.80 -5.35 5.22
C LEU A 311 -16.99 -6.10 5.83
N PHE A 312 -18.22 -5.61 5.74
CA PHE A 312 -19.39 -6.33 6.26
C PHE A 312 -20.64 -6.13 5.38
N ASP A 313 -21.50 -7.14 5.34
CA ASP A 313 -22.77 -7.13 4.62
C ASP A 313 -23.94 -7.43 5.57
N LEU A 314 -25.08 -6.82 5.30
CA LEU A 314 -26.33 -7.18 5.98
C LEU A 314 -27.07 -8.20 5.13
N LYS A 315 -27.40 -9.36 5.73
CA LYS A 315 -28.08 -10.44 4.99
C LYS A 315 -29.46 -10.05 4.45
N LYS A 316 -30.13 -9.07 5.06
CA LYS A 316 -31.48 -8.59 4.69
C LYS A 316 -31.68 -7.12 5.09
N GLY A 317 -32.51 -6.40 4.33
CA GLY A 317 -33.15 -5.13 4.75
C GLY A 317 -32.59 -3.87 4.11
N ILE A 318 -31.27 -3.70 4.09
CA ILE A 318 -30.60 -2.53 3.50
C ILE A 318 -29.74 -3.02 2.33
N PRO A 319 -29.74 -2.36 1.16
CA PRO A 319 -28.85 -2.71 0.05
C PRO A 319 -27.38 -2.70 0.50
N ASN A 320 -26.54 -3.59 -0.04
CA ASN A 320 -25.10 -3.62 0.29
C ASN A 320 -24.31 -2.47 -0.35
N GLU A 321 -24.89 -1.78 -1.33
CA GLU A 321 -24.32 -0.56 -1.89
C GLU A 321 -25.42 0.30 -2.51
N ILE A 322 -25.17 1.60 -2.60
CA ILE A 322 -25.95 2.53 -3.41
C ILE A 322 -25.03 3.36 -4.28
N LYS A 323 -25.53 3.76 -5.46
CA LYS A 323 -24.83 4.63 -6.38
C LYS A 323 -25.71 5.81 -6.74
N THR A 324 -25.35 7.00 -6.27
CA THR A 324 -26.18 8.20 -6.39
C THR A 324 -25.34 9.47 -6.22
N ASN A 325 -25.88 10.60 -6.66
CA ASN A 325 -25.33 11.94 -6.44
C ASN A 325 -26.14 12.74 -5.43
N SER A 326 -27.21 12.17 -4.85
CA SER A 326 -28.00 12.85 -3.82
C SER A 326 -27.33 12.70 -2.45
N PRO A 327 -26.92 13.81 -1.79
CA PRO A 327 -26.42 13.76 -0.43
C PRO A 327 -27.49 13.30 0.57
N GLU A 328 -28.78 13.54 0.30
CA GLU A 328 -29.89 13.07 1.11
C GLU A 328 -30.00 11.54 1.09
N GLU A 329 -30.00 10.93 -0.09
CA GLU A 329 -30.05 9.45 -0.23
C GLU A 329 -28.83 8.79 0.44
N ILE A 330 -27.63 9.39 0.29
CA ILE A 330 -26.41 8.90 0.95
C ILE A 330 -26.55 9.01 2.47
N ALA A 331 -27.04 10.14 2.99
CA ALA A 331 -27.23 10.31 4.43
C ALA A 331 -28.28 9.33 5.00
N GLU A 332 -29.40 9.12 4.31
CA GLU A 332 -30.43 8.14 4.69
C GLU A 332 -29.87 6.71 4.74
N TYR A 333 -29.08 6.34 3.74
CA TYR A 333 -28.40 5.05 3.67
C TYR A 333 -27.44 4.84 4.85
N ILE A 334 -26.57 5.82 5.12
CA ILE A 334 -25.64 5.76 6.26
C ILE A 334 -26.41 5.69 7.59
N ASN A 335 -27.47 6.48 7.74
CA ASN A 335 -28.31 6.49 8.94
C ASN A 335 -28.99 5.14 9.19
N ALA A 336 -29.46 4.47 8.13
CA ALA A 336 -30.07 3.15 8.23
C ALA A 336 -29.06 2.10 8.71
N TYR A 337 -27.85 2.11 8.15
CA TYR A 337 -26.75 1.25 8.60
C TYR A 337 -26.32 1.55 10.03
N PHE A 338 -26.18 2.83 10.39
CA PHE A 338 -25.86 3.26 11.74
C PHE A 338 -26.89 2.74 12.74
N ALA A 339 -28.18 2.96 12.50
CA ALA A 339 -29.24 2.47 13.38
C ALA A 339 -29.17 0.93 13.55
N HIS A 340 -28.91 0.20 12.47
CA HIS A 340 -28.77 -1.25 12.52
C HIS A 340 -27.55 -1.68 13.36
N VAL A 341 -26.39 -1.08 13.13
CA VAL A 341 -25.16 -1.37 13.89
C VAL A 341 -25.33 -1.03 15.37
N GLN A 342 -26.04 0.04 15.72
CA GLN A 342 -26.31 0.37 17.12
C GLN A 342 -27.21 -0.67 17.83
N VAL A 343 -28.20 -1.23 17.13
CA VAL A 343 -29.01 -2.33 17.66
C VAL A 343 -28.16 -3.57 17.91
N VAL A 344 -27.30 -3.91 16.95
CA VAL A 344 -26.35 -5.03 17.08
C VAL A 344 -25.37 -4.78 18.23
N GLU A 345 -24.75 -3.60 18.30
CA GLU A 345 -23.79 -3.22 19.35
C GLU A 345 -24.41 -3.31 20.74
N THR A 346 -25.66 -2.86 20.89
CA THR A 346 -26.39 -2.98 22.15
C THR A 346 -26.56 -4.45 22.55
N ARG A 347 -27.00 -5.29 21.60
CA ARG A 347 -27.24 -6.71 21.84
C ARG A 347 -25.94 -7.47 22.17
N ILE A 348 -24.86 -7.23 21.43
CA ILE A 348 -23.57 -7.91 21.68
C ILE A 348 -22.93 -7.44 22.98
N ASN A 349 -23.01 -6.15 23.32
CA ASN A 349 -22.47 -5.66 24.59
C ASN A 349 -23.21 -6.26 25.78
N GLN A 350 -24.55 -6.44 25.68
CA GLN A 350 -25.30 -7.16 26.71
C GLN A 350 -24.84 -8.62 26.81
N ALA A 351 -24.69 -9.32 25.68
CA ALA A 351 -24.23 -10.71 25.66
C ALA A 351 -22.81 -10.88 26.25
N ILE A 352 -21.90 -9.96 25.94
CA ILE A 352 -20.55 -9.93 26.51
C ILE A 352 -20.62 -9.69 28.02
N GLY A 353 -21.40 -8.71 28.48
CA GLY A 353 -21.55 -8.43 29.91
C GLY A 353 -22.16 -9.60 30.70
N ASP A 354 -23.13 -10.30 30.12
CA ASP A 354 -23.69 -11.52 30.71
C ASP A 354 -22.61 -12.62 30.83
N LEU A 355 -21.78 -12.78 29.78
CA LEU A 355 -20.68 -13.74 29.77
C LEU A 355 -19.58 -13.40 30.78
N GLU A 356 -19.18 -12.13 30.90
CA GLU A 356 -18.23 -11.67 31.92
C GLU A 356 -18.78 -11.95 33.33
N HIS A 357 -20.05 -11.62 33.60
CA HIS A 357 -20.68 -11.91 34.87
C HIS A 357 -20.69 -13.42 35.17
N MET A 358 -20.96 -14.26 34.16
CA MET A 358 -20.91 -15.72 34.31
C MET A 358 -19.50 -16.24 34.58
N ILE A 359 -18.46 -15.65 33.97
CA ILE A 359 -17.06 -15.97 34.26
C ILE A 359 -16.74 -15.62 35.72
N ASP A 360 -17.15 -14.44 36.18
CA ASP A 360 -16.88 -13.94 37.54
C ASP A 360 -17.50 -14.83 38.63
N ILE A 361 -18.73 -15.31 38.41
CA ILE A 361 -19.40 -16.22 39.36
C ILE A 361 -18.97 -17.69 39.18
N SER A 362 -18.21 -18.01 38.14
CA SER A 362 -17.70 -19.36 37.91
C SER A 362 -16.63 -19.73 38.95
N GLN A 363 -16.38 -21.02 39.12
CA GLN A 363 -15.26 -21.49 39.95
C GLN A 363 -13.90 -21.44 39.23
N ILE A 364 -13.87 -20.97 37.97
CA ILE A 364 -12.64 -20.93 37.17
C ILE A 364 -11.90 -19.63 37.48
N LYS A 365 -10.72 -19.73 38.10
CA LYS A 365 -9.81 -18.59 38.24
C LYS A 365 -8.95 -18.47 36.98
N PHE A 366 -9.28 -17.50 36.13
CA PHE A 366 -8.44 -17.06 35.02
C PHE A 366 -7.39 -16.04 35.53
N ASP A 367 -6.25 -15.97 34.84
CA ASP A 367 -5.20 -14.99 35.12
C ASP A 367 -5.51 -13.64 34.47
N GLU A 368 -6.17 -13.67 33.30
CA GLU A 368 -6.52 -12.51 32.49
C GLU A 368 -7.84 -12.78 31.76
N VAL A 369 -8.72 -11.77 31.75
CA VAL A 369 -10.00 -11.78 31.03
C VAL A 369 -10.15 -10.41 30.36
N ASP A 370 -10.21 -10.40 29.03
CA ASP A 370 -10.33 -9.17 28.26
C ASP A 370 -11.44 -9.26 27.22
N VAL A 371 -12.10 -8.13 26.97
CA VAL A 371 -12.97 -7.97 25.80
C VAL A 371 -12.14 -7.45 24.64
N MET A 372 -12.11 -8.23 23.57
CA MET A 372 -11.38 -7.91 22.35
C MET A 372 -12.37 -7.67 21.21
N GLY A 373 -11.92 -6.99 20.14
CA GLY A 373 -12.74 -6.80 18.96
C GLY A 373 -11.97 -6.34 17.72
N ASN A 374 -12.57 -6.56 16.55
CA ASN A 374 -12.04 -6.16 15.25
C ASN A 374 -13.16 -5.90 14.24
N ALA A 375 -12.85 -5.27 13.11
CA ALA A 375 -13.76 -5.24 11.98
C ALA A 375 -13.99 -6.68 11.48
N SER A 376 -15.25 -7.08 11.27
CA SER A 376 -15.57 -8.44 10.82
C SER A 376 -16.76 -8.49 9.88
N ARG A 377 -16.83 -9.55 9.06
CA ARG A 377 -17.82 -9.73 7.97
C ARG A 377 -19.27 -9.97 8.44
N HIS A 378 -19.50 -10.05 9.74
CA HIS A 378 -20.78 -10.37 10.37
C HIS A 378 -20.80 -9.69 11.76
N PRO A 379 -21.93 -9.57 12.49
CA PRO A 379 -22.04 -8.83 13.74
C PRO A 379 -21.25 -9.42 14.93
N ASN A 380 -20.30 -10.32 14.70
CA ASN A 380 -19.39 -10.88 15.71
C ASN A 380 -18.05 -10.18 15.62
N PHE A 381 -18.02 -8.94 16.10
CA PHE A 381 -16.84 -8.10 16.12
C PHE A 381 -16.25 -7.96 17.52
N LYS A 382 -16.87 -8.57 18.54
CA LYS A 382 -16.35 -8.65 19.91
C LYS A 382 -16.33 -10.09 20.41
N TRP A 383 -15.37 -10.41 21.24
CA TRP A 383 -15.28 -11.68 21.96
C TRP A 383 -14.63 -11.49 23.32
N VAL A 384 -14.83 -12.46 24.22
CA VAL A 384 -14.10 -12.51 25.49
C VAL A 384 -12.88 -13.42 25.33
N SER A 385 -11.70 -12.89 25.60
CA SER A 385 -10.45 -13.64 25.69
C SER A 385 -10.20 -14.00 27.15
N CYS A 386 -9.92 -15.27 27.43
CA CYS A 386 -9.57 -15.73 28.77
C CYS A 386 -8.22 -16.45 28.74
N LYS A 387 -7.36 -16.23 29.74
CA LYS A 387 -6.06 -16.88 29.85
C LYS A 387 -5.90 -17.54 31.22
N LYS A 388 -5.30 -18.73 31.24
CA LYS A 388 -4.90 -19.44 32.47
C LYS A 388 -3.63 -20.23 32.21
N GLY A 389 -2.53 -19.85 32.87
CA GLY A 389 -1.19 -20.36 32.61
C GLY A 389 -0.83 -20.21 31.12
N ASN A 390 -0.47 -21.34 30.49
CA ASN A 390 -0.15 -21.42 29.06
C ASN A 390 -1.37 -21.69 28.18
N MET A 391 -2.60 -21.63 28.71
CA MET A 391 -3.83 -21.90 27.97
C MET A 391 -4.56 -20.59 27.69
N GLN A 392 -5.13 -20.49 26.50
CA GLN A 392 -5.92 -19.33 26.07
C GLN A 392 -7.20 -19.78 25.38
N TRP A 393 -8.28 -19.07 25.66
CA TRP A 393 -9.60 -19.25 25.07
C TRP A 393 -10.13 -17.95 24.48
N MET A 394 -10.90 -18.10 23.42
CA MET A 394 -11.67 -17.04 22.78
C MET A 394 -13.12 -17.50 22.78
N ILE A 395 -14.01 -16.74 23.39
CA ILE A 395 -15.43 -17.05 23.46
C ILE A 395 -16.18 -16.03 22.60
N MET A 396 -16.53 -16.44 21.39
CA MET A 396 -17.19 -15.56 20.42
C MET A 396 -18.72 -15.69 20.56
N PRO A 397 -19.47 -14.59 20.79
CA PRO A 397 -20.92 -14.60 20.66
C PRO A 397 -21.32 -14.73 19.19
N PHE A 398 -22.46 -15.36 18.90
CA PHE A 398 -23.09 -15.54 17.58
C PHE A 398 -24.59 -15.31 17.69
N TRP A 399 -25.12 -14.34 16.95
CA TRP A 399 -26.56 -14.08 16.91
C TRP A 399 -27.30 -15.13 16.07
N ASP A 400 -28.31 -15.77 16.66
CA ASP A 400 -29.24 -16.66 15.97
C ASP A 400 -30.53 -15.89 15.66
N GLU A 401 -30.81 -15.67 14.38
CA GLU A 401 -31.98 -14.91 13.93
C GLU A 401 -33.30 -15.64 14.18
N ASP A 402 -33.33 -16.97 14.12
CA ASP A 402 -34.57 -17.72 14.31
C ASP A 402 -34.99 -17.74 15.79
N ARG A 403 -33.98 -17.82 16.68
CA ARG A 403 -34.18 -17.89 18.13
C ARG A 403 -34.10 -16.55 18.83
N GLN A 404 -33.68 -15.50 18.12
CA GLN A 404 -33.49 -14.14 18.64
C GLN A 404 -32.65 -14.11 19.94
N GLN A 405 -31.56 -14.89 19.96
CA GLN A 405 -30.64 -14.97 21.11
C GLN A 405 -29.20 -15.24 20.66
N TYR A 406 -28.23 -14.97 21.55
CA TYR A 406 -26.83 -15.32 21.31
C TYR A 406 -26.52 -16.76 21.73
N PHE A 407 -25.80 -17.45 20.86
CA PHE A 407 -24.99 -18.62 21.19
C PHE A 407 -23.52 -18.22 21.28
N TYR A 408 -22.72 -19.04 21.92
CA TYR A 408 -21.31 -18.79 22.13
C TYR A 408 -20.50 -19.91 21.52
N HIS A 409 -19.40 -19.50 20.90
CA HIS A 409 -18.45 -20.40 20.29
C HIS A 409 -17.12 -20.28 21.05
N PRO A 410 -16.86 -21.15 22.03
CA PRO A 410 -15.56 -21.22 22.68
C PRO A 410 -14.54 -21.90 21.75
N LEU A 411 -13.41 -21.24 21.59
CA LEU A 411 -12.23 -21.67 20.86
C LEU A 411 -11.06 -21.77 21.83
N THR A 412 -10.16 -22.72 21.61
CA THR A 412 -8.89 -22.79 22.36
C THR A 412 -7.71 -22.60 21.41
N PHE A 413 -6.69 -21.88 21.87
CA PHE A 413 -5.49 -21.67 21.07
C PHE A 413 -4.54 -22.86 21.19
N LYS A 414 -4.11 -23.41 20.05
CA LYS A 414 -3.10 -24.48 19.99
C LYS A 414 -1.76 -23.89 19.61
N PHE A 415 -0.94 -23.54 20.61
CA PHE A 415 0.37 -22.90 20.41
C PHE A 415 1.27 -23.64 19.41
N MET A 416 1.35 -24.97 19.51
CA MET A 416 2.16 -25.79 18.58
C MET A 416 1.69 -25.73 17.12
N GLN A 417 0.43 -25.36 16.87
CA GLN A 417 -0.18 -25.27 15.54
C GLN A 417 -0.45 -23.82 15.11
N ASN A 418 -0.14 -22.85 15.97
CA ASN A 418 -0.40 -21.42 15.79
C ASN A 418 -1.83 -21.12 15.26
N ARG A 419 -2.86 -21.76 15.84
CA ARG A 419 -4.25 -21.59 15.40
C ARG A 419 -5.29 -21.77 16.51
N TRP A 420 -6.45 -21.16 16.29
CA TRP A 420 -7.66 -21.38 17.08
C TRP A 420 -8.39 -22.64 16.62
N VAL A 421 -8.84 -23.46 17.57
CA VAL A 421 -9.63 -24.67 17.27
C VAL A 421 -10.92 -24.71 18.08
N SER A 422 -11.95 -25.27 17.45
CA SER A 422 -13.29 -25.46 18.01
C SER A 422 -13.52 -26.92 18.41
N PRO A 423 -13.22 -27.35 19.64
CA PRO A 423 -13.61 -28.67 20.09
C PRO A 423 -15.07 -28.72 20.57
N PHE A 424 -15.78 -27.59 20.57
CA PHE A 424 -16.97 -27.38 21.39
C PHE A 424 -18.25 -27.06 20.61
N GLY A 425 -18.18 -26.59 19.36
CA GLY A 425 -19.34 -26.13 18.61
C GLY A 425 -20.07 -24.94 19.28
N LEU A 426 -21.19 -24.51 18.70
CA LEU A 426 -22.04 -23.46 19.27
C LEU A 426 -22.78 -23.98 20.52
N CYS A 427 -22.79 -23.19 21.59
CA CYS A 427 -23.45 -23.56 22.84
C CYS A 427 -23.97 -22.37 23.64
N THR A 428 -24.72 -22.64 24.71
CA THR A 428 -25.08 -21.61 25.68
C THR A 428 -23.84 -21.15 26.45
N PRO A 429 -23.85 -19.98 27.09
CA PRO A 429 -22.67 -19.47 27.78
C PRO A 429 -22.27 -20.34 28.98
N GLU A 430 -23.23 -20.91 29.71
CA GLU A 430 -22.94 -21.85 30.81
C GLU A 430 -22.24 -23.10 30.28
N MET A 431 -22.72 -23.61 29.15
CA MET A 431 -22.11 -24.77 28.49
C MET A 431 -20.70 -24.44 27.96
N ALA A 432 -20.45 -23.20 27.54
CA ALA A 432 -19.13 -22.76 27.14
C ALA A 432 -18.14 -22.83 28.33
N LEU A 433 -18.54 -22.33 29.49
CA LEU A 433 -17.72 -22.37 30.70
C LEU A 433 -17.52 -23.80 31.23
N LEU A 434 -18.56 -24.64 31.20
CA LEU A 434 -18.44 -26.06 31.57
C LEU A 434 -17.43 -26.78 30.67
N LYS A 435 -17.48 -26.54 29.36
CA LYS A 435 -16.54 -27.13 28.40
C LYS A 435 -15.11 -26.65 28.62
N ILE A 436 -14.92 -25.35 28.90
CA ILE A 436 -13.60 -24.80 29.26
C ILE A 436 -13.10 -25.42 30.57
N SER A 437 -13.94 -25.50 31.60
CA SER A 437 -13.60 -26.12 32.89
C SER A 437 -13.18 -27.59 32.73
N HIS A 438 -13.94 -28.37 31.96
CA HIS A 438 -13.61 -29.76 31.66
C HIS A 438 -12.28 -29.88 30.93
N TYR A 439 -12.03 -29.00 29.95
CA TYR A 439 -10.78 -28.98 29.21
C TYR A 439 -9.58 -28.61 30.08
N ILE A 440 -9.73 -27.64 31.00
CA ILE A 440 -8.70 -27.31 31.99
C ILE A 440 -8.38 -28.55 32.83
N ARG A 441 -9.40 -29.21 33.40
CA ARG A 441 -9.21 -30.42 34.23
C ARG A 441 -8.49 -31.53 33.48
N GLN A 442 -8.90 -31.83 32.24
CA GLN A 442 -8.24 -32.88 31.45
C GLN A 442 -6.75 -32.59 31.19
N ASN A 443 -6.37 -31.33 30.97
CA ASN A 443 -4.97 -30.98 30.71
C ASN A 443 -4.16 -30.85 32.01
N GLU A 444 -4.76 -30.38 33.11
CA GLU A 444 -4.12 -30.38 34.44
C GLU A 444 -3.93 -31.81 34.97
N GLU A 445 -4.87 -32.74 34.72
CA GLU A 445 -4.71 -34.17 35.01
C GLU A 445 -3.60 -34.80 34.15
N PHE A 446 -3.51 -34.45 32.86
CA PHE A 446 -2.43 -34.93 31.98
C PHE A 446 -1.03 -34.45 32.39
N ASP A 447 -0.88 -33.20 32.82
CA ASP A 447 0.39 -32.66 33.32
C ASP A 447 0.79 -33.30 34.66
N ASN A 448 -0.19 -33.60 35.53
CA ASN A 448 0.06 -34.30 36.79
C ASN A 448 0.43 -35.77 36.58
N ASP A 449 -0.19 -36.47 35.63
CA ASP A 449 0.17 -37.86 35.29
C ASP A 449 1.60 -37.93 34.70
N PHE A 450 1.99 -37.00 33.81
CA PHE A 450 3.34 -36.92 33.27
C PHE A 450 4.42 -36.59 34.33
N LEU A 451 4.08 -35.83 35.36
CA LEU A 451 4.96 -35.55 36.50
C LEU A 451 5.00 -36.72 37.49
N SER A 452 3.91 -37.49 37.62
CA SER A 452 3.85 -38.67 38.49
C SER A 452 4.63 -39.87 37.92
N ASP A 453 4.67 -40.04 36.59
CA ASP A 453 5.44 -41.11 35.94
C ASP A 453 6.96 -40.89 35.99
N LYS A 454 7.43 -39.65 36.15
CA LYS A 454 8.86 -39.37 36.40
C LYS A 454 9.33 -39.73 37.80
N HIS A 455 8.43 -40.00 38.74
CA HIS A 455 8.79 -40.41 40.10
C HIS A 455 8.74 -41.92 40.37
N ASN A 456 8.34 -42.74 39.38
CA ASN A 456 8.26 -44.20 39.52
C ASN A 456 9.40 -44.99 38.85
N HIS A 457 10.47 -44.33 38.39
CA HIS A 457 11.65 -45.02 37.83
C HIS A 457 12.92 -45.02 38.69
N ASP A 458 12.86 -44.57 39.94
CA ASP A 458 14.01 -44.55 40.86
C ASP A 458 13.87 -45.48 42.08
N LYS A 459 13.10 -46.58 41.94
CA LYS A 459 13.16 -47.72 42.86
C LYS A 459 12.95 -49.03 42.12
N ASP A 460 14.04 -49.63 41.68
CA ASP A 460 14.42 -51.02 41.99
C ASP A 460 15.90 -51.26 41.70
#